data_AF-A0A537YTZ0-F1
#
_entry.id   AF-A0A537YTZ0-F1
#
_cell.length_a   1.000
_cell.length_b   1.000
_cell.length_c   1.000
_cell.angle_alpha   90.00
_cell.angle_beta   90.00
_cell.angle_gamma   90.00
#
_symmetry.space_group_name_H-M   'P 1'
#
loop_
_entity.id
_entity.type
_entity.pdbx_description
1 polymer ?
#
loop_
_entity_poly.entity_id
_entity_poly.type
_entity_poly.pdbx_seq_one_letter_code
_entity_poly.pdbx_strand_id
1 'polypeptide(L)' 'AFDGLCAELGERPADVALAWLLTNPVVTAPIVGPRTMEQFTQSLRAVDIELEPDVLDRLDKIFPGPGGPAPEAYAW' A
#
# COMPACT_ATOMS: atom_id res chain seq x y z
N ALA A 1 -13.14 -0.92 5.29
CA ALA A 1 -13.10 -1.24 3.85
C ALA A 1 -11.75 -1.83 3.46
N PHE A 2 -10.65 -1.10 3.69
CA PHE A 2 -9.29 -1.61 3.43
C PHE A 2 -8.96 -2.92 4.16
N ASP A 3 -9.21 -3.01 5.47
CA ASP A 3 -8.96 -4.26 6.22
C ASP A 3 -9.73 -5.47 5.67
N GLY A 4 -10.96 -5.25 5.18
CA GLY A 4 -11.78 -6.29 4.56
C GLY A 4 -11.18 -6.78 3.24
N LEU A 5 -10.73 -5.85 2.39
CA LEU A 5 -10.00 -6.20 1.17
C LEU A 5 -8.70 -6.95 1.49
N CYS A 6 -7.94 -6.52 2.49
CA CYS A 6 -6.71 -7.22 2.91
C CYS A 6 -7.01 -8.66 3.37
N ALA A 7 -8.08 -8.85 4.14
CA ALA A 7 -8.51 -10.18 4.58
C ALA A 7 -8.93 -11.08 3.42
N GLU A 8 -9.61 -10.55 2.39
CA GLU A 8 -9.95 -11.28 1.16
C GLU A 8 -8.70 -11.73 0.38
N LEU A 9 -7.66 -10.89 0.36
CA LEU A 9 -6.37 -11.20 -0.28
C LEU A 9 -5.50 -12.16 0.54
N GLY A 10 -5.83 -12.37 1.82
CA GLY A 10 -5.01 -13.15 2.75
C GLY A 10 -3.72 -12.45 3.17
N GLU A 11 -3.63 -11.13 3.00
CA GLU A 11 -2.43 -10.34 3.25
C GLU A 11 -2.64 -9.33 4.38
N ARG A 12 -1.55 -8.90 5.03
CA ARG A 12 -1.64 -7.88 6.09
C ARG A 12 -1.77 -6.49 5.45
N PRO A 13 -2.46 -5.54 6.13
CA PRO A 13 -2.61 -4.18 5.61
C PRO A 13 -1.28 -3.49 5.25
N ALA A 14 -0.22 -3.72 6.02
CA ALA A 14 1.10 -3.17 5.73
C ALA A 14 1.72 -3.76 4.44
N ASP A 15 1.50 -5.05 4.18
CA ASP A 15 2.04 -5.71 3.00
C ASP A 15 1.31 -5.21 1.75
N VAL A 16 -0.03 -5.14 1.79
CA VAL A 16 -0.84 -4.62 0.68
C VAL A 16 -0.50 -3.15 0.38
N ALA A 17 -0.28 -2.32 1.40
CA ALA A 17 0.08 -0.92 1.20
C ALA A 17 1.46 -0.76 0.53
N LEU A 18 2.45 -1.56 0.94
CA LEU A 18 3.79 -1.53 0.33
C LEU A 18 3.78 -2.13 -1.09
N ALA A 19 3.02 -3.20 -1.31
CA ALA A 19 2.83 -3.81 -2.63
C ALA A 19 2.16 -2.81 -3.60
N TRP A 20 1.12 -2.11 -3.14
CA TRP A 20 0.49 -1.03 -3.91
C TRP A 20 1.50 0.05 -4.29
N LEU A 21 2.33 0.49 -3.35
CA LEU A 21 3.35 1.50 -3.62
C LEU A 21 4.38 1.02 -4.67
N LEU A 22 4.74 -0.26 -4.64
CA LEU A 22 5.63 -0.91 -5.60
C LEU A 22 5.03 -1.06 -7.00
N THR A 23 3.70 -1.04 -7.14
CA THR A 23 3.06 -1.05 -8.48
C THR A 23 3.24 0.26 -9.24
N ASN A 24 3.60 1.35 -8.55
CA ASN A 24 3.69 2.67 -9.17
C ASN A 24 5.01 2.82 -9.97
N PRO A 25 4.95 3.04 -11.29
CA PRO A 25 6.15 3.10 -12.14
C PRO A 25 7.07 4.29 -11.83
N VAL A 26 6.60 5.33 -11.14
CA VAL A 26 7.44 6.47 -10.73
C VAL A 26 8.13 6.26 -9.38
N VAL A 27 7.85 5.16 -8.68
CA VAL A 27 8.44 4.82 -7.39
C VAL A 27 9.55 3.78 -7.59
N THR A 28 10.80 4.17 -7.31
CA THR A 28 11.93 3.24 -7.41
C THR A 28 11.91 2.18 -6.30
N ALA A 29 11.69 2.59 -5.06
CA ALA A 29 11.61 1.69 -3.90
C ALA A 29 10.95 2.39 -2.69
N PRO A 30 10.13 1.68 -1.91
CA PRO A 30 9.68 2.12 -0.60
C PRO A 30 10.84 2.18 0.41
N ILE A 31 10.85 3.21 1.25
CA ILE A 31 11.73 3.28 2.42
C ILE A 31 10.93 2.85 3.65
N VAL A 32 11.34 1.76 4.30
CA VAL A 32 10.69 1.25 5.53
C VAL A 32 11.50 1.62 6.77
N GLY A 33 10.81 1.94 7.87
CA GLY A 33 11.42 2.31 9.16
C GLY A 33 11.06 1.36 10.31
N PRO A 34 11.37 0.05 10.22
CA PRO A 34 11.05 -0.91 11.28
C PRO A 34 11.85 -0.64 12.55
N ARG A 35 11.23 -0.87 13.71
CA ARG A 35 11.88 -0.80 15.04
C ARG A 35 12.41 -2.14 15.53
N THR A 36 12.03 -3.24 14.87
CA THR A 36 12.45 -4.60 15.20
C THR A 36 12.82 -5.37 13.95
N MET A 37 13.67 -6.40 14.10
CA MET A 37 13.99 -7.31 13.00
C MET A 37 12.78 -8.06 12.47
N GLU A 38 11.82 -8.38 13.35
CA GLU A 38 10.58 -9.00 12.92
C GLU A 38 9.80 -8.09 11.98
N GLN A 39 9.64 -6.79 12.30
CA GLN A 39 8.98 -5.83 11.41
C GLN A 39 9.70 -5.69 10.07
N PHE A 40 11.04 -5.69 10.07
CA PHE A 40 11.83 -5.67 8.85
C PHE A 40 11.56 -6.89 7.99
N THR A 41 11.72 -8.10 8.54
CA THR A 41 11.47 -9.35 7.81
C THR A 41 10.04 -9.43 7.32
N GLN A 42 9.08 -8.99 8.14
CA GLN A 42 7.67 -8.93 7.76
C GLN A 42 7.42 -8.01 6.56
N SER A 43 8.09 -6.85 6.46
CA SER A 43 7.91 -5.94 5.32
C SER A 43 8.38 -6.52 3.97
N LEU A 44 9.26 -7.54 4.00
CA LEU A 44 9.75 -8.16 2.77
C LEU A 44 8.65 -8.89 2.01
N ARG A 45 7.56 -9.33 2.68
CA ARG A 45 6.41 -9.97 2.03
C ARG A 45 5.85 -9.14 0.87
N ALA A 46 5.91 -7.82 0.96
CA ALA A 46 5.37 -6.92 -0.04
C ALA A 46 5.97 -7.09 -1.45
N VAL A 47 7.21 -7.58 -1.57
CA VAL A 47 7.87 -7.73 -2.89
C VAL A 47 7.37 -8.95 -3.67
N ASP A 48 6.68 -9.87 -2.99
CA ASP A 48 6.13 -11.10 -3.58
C ASP A 48 4.63 -10.99 -3.88
N ILE A 49 4.01 -9.84 -3.58
CA ILE A 49 2.58 -9.60 -3.78
C ILE A 49 2.38 -8.89 -5.12
N GLU A 50 1.68 -9.58 -6.02
CA GLU A 50 1.16 -8.98 -7.26
C GLU A 50 -0.31 -8.57 -7.02
N LEU A 51 -0.61 -7.29 -7.21
CA LEU A 51 -1.97 -6.77 -7.08
C LEU A 51 -2.62 -6.71 -8.46
N GLU A 52 -3.69 -7.48 -8.63
CA GLU A 52 -4.47 -7.49 -9.87
C GLU A 52 -5.17 -6.13 -10.12
N PRO A 53 -5.47 -5.79 -11.38
CA PRO A 53 -6.10 -4.50 -11.73
C PRO A 53 -7.42 -4.23 -10.99
N ASP A 54 -8.22 -5.25 -10.71
CA ASP A 54 -9.47 -5.11 -9.98
C ASP A 54 -9.25 -4.73 -8.51
N VAL A 55 -8.17 -5.23 -7.90
CA VAL A 55 -7.74 -4.86 -6.55
C VAL A 55 -7.30 -3.40 -6.52
N LEU A 56 -6.52 -2.96 -7.51
CA LEU A 56 -6.09 -1.57 -7.65
C LEU A 56 -7.30 -0.62 -7.80
N ASP A 57 -8.26 -0.96 -8.66
CA ASP A 57 -9.50 -0.20 -8.82
C ASP A 57 -10.32 -0.11 -7.51
N ARG A 58 -10.29 -1.17 -6.69
CA ARG A 58 -10.94 -1.17 -5.37
C ARG A 58 -10.19 -0.28 -4.39
N LEU A 59 -8.86 -0.28 -4.41
CA LEU A 59 -8.04 0.60 -3.58
C LEU A 59 -8.31 2.07 -3.91
N ASP A 60 -8.39 2.43 -5.19
CA ASP A 60 -8.72 3.80 -5.62
C ASP A 60 -10.10 4.26 -5.13
N LYS A 61 -11.09 3.36 -5.12
CA LYS A 61 -12.42 3.65 -4.55
C LYS A 61 -12.41 3.81 -3.03
N ILE A 62 -11.54 3.07 -2.33
CA ILE A 62 -11.39 3.18 -0.88
C ILE A 62 -10.68 4.49 -0.50
N PHE A 63 -9.71 4.90 -1.31
CA PHE A 63 -8.85 6.07 -1.06
C PHE A 63 -8.92 7.08 -2.23
N PRO A 64 -10.06 7.75 -2.45
CA PRO A 64 -10.23 8.66 -3.60
C PRO A 64 -9.35 9.92 -3.55
N GLY A 65 -8.61 10.12 -2.45
CA GLY A 65 -7.83 11.33 -2.20
C GLY A 65 -8.69 12.58 -1.98
N PRO A 66 -8.08 13.69 -1.54
CA PRO A 66 -8.76 14.97 -1.34
C PRO A 66 -9.00 15.75 -2.65
N GLY A 67 -8.62 15.21 -3.82
CA GLY A 67 -8.87 15.84 -5.12
C GLY A 67 -7.85 16.91 -5.56
N GLY A 68 -6.65 16.93 -4.96
CA GLY A 68 -5.55 17.83 -5.34
C GLY A 68 -4.17 17.25 -5.00
N PRO A 69 -3.07 17.92 -5.39
CA PRO A 69 -1.72 17.43 -5.13
C PRO A 69 -1.39 17.43 -3.63
N ALA A 70 -0.65 16.42 -3.19
CA ALA A 70 -0.02 16.44 -1.88
C ALA A 70 1.28 17.28 -1.92
N PRO A 71 1.64 17.99 -0.83
CA PRO A 71 0.95 17.99 0.45
C PRO A 71 -0.22 18.98 0.55
N GLU A 72 -0.41 19.90 -0.40
CA GLU A 72 -1.35 21.03 -0.28
C GLU A 72 -2.79 20.59 -0.06
N ALA A 73 -3.24 19.54 -0.76
CA ALA A 73 -4.59 19.00 -0.59
C ALA A 73 -4.78 18.23 0.73
N TYR A 74 -3.69 17.98 1.46
CA TYR A 74 -3.68 17.35 2.79
C TYR A 74 -3.25 18.34 3.89
N ALA A 75 -2.85 19.55 3.53
CA ALA A 75 -2.56 20.62 4.46
C ALA A 75 -3.89 21.23 4.92
N TRP A 76 -4.01 21.39 6.23
CA TRP A 76 -5.15 22.03 6.89
C TRP A 76 -5.23 23.53 6.57
#